data_AF-A0A9P5V9G1-F1
#
_entry.id   AF-A0A9P5V9G1-F1
#
_cell.length_a   1.000
_cell.length_b   1.000
_cell.length_c   1.000
_cell.angle_alpha   90.00
_cell.angle_beta   90.00
_cell.angle_gamma   90.00
#
_symmetry.space_group_name_H-M   'P 1'
#
loop_
_entity.id
_entity.type
_entity.pdbx_description
1 polymer ?
#
loop_
_entity_poly.entity_id
_entity_poly.type
_entity_poly.pdbx_seq_one_letter_code
_entity_poly.pdbx_strand_id
1 'polypeptide(L)'
;MSSAAPDVFEAAASGQLDAIKSLGRIHLEAKNDRGWTPLMFAARYGHASVVEYLLSNAKVDATVVNKDGKTAAELADFWGSLEAVAVFDRLAPNRNKVQHSVGSPFAPPPPSPSANAMAAGAGLVAGAQKPSSSSSSAIAEWWNKWSVKDLKPIQFTGATHNRSSFLRTDKEYLQESLQSPTTRFVIFADHGVLFKSSTRALAYASYEDVKHLLGSDPLNNLPDGLVLAFLGVDETGNGQPQQEDEVLVRGRRGVGYWALDLSGRNSTQDLKDAIETWTNTYTEKHGHYMAEMRPAAFGLTYPESGLVAQARSVVDWNKRNQFCAGCGRKNLSLEGGHKRSCPPTINKDGEEVKSDCLAHKGVQNFTYPRTDPVVIVCVISKDNERVLLGRQAIWPKGMYSCLAGFVEPGESIEEAARREVKEESGIRLGHVRYHSSQPWPFPNSLMMGCHAEAVNENVDITQEDKELEDAKWFTRAQILEALRSARGSNWGKPSEDGSLRLSPPTAIAHHILKAWATEEGEIPLSKM
;
A
#
# COMPACT_ATOMS: atom_id res chain seq x y z
N MET A 1 13.26 -13.66 37.75
CA MET A 1 11.86 -13.67 37.25
C MET A 1 11.82 -14.64 36.09
N SER A 2 10.96 -15.65 36.18
CA SER A 2 10.89 -16.82 35.30
C SER A 2 10.74 -16.41 33.82
N SER A 3 11.70 -16.79 32.97
CA SER A 3 11.49 -16.75 31.52
C SER A 3 10.36 -17.72 31.20
N ALA A 4 9.21 -17.23 30.74
CA ALA A 4 8.14 -18.09 30.25
C ALA A 4 8.72 -19.01 29.16
N ALA A 5 8.43 -20.31 29.22
CA ALA A 5 8.86 -21.24 28.18
C ALA A 5 8.33 -20.76 26.81
N PRO A 6 9.14 -20.79 25.75
CA PRO A 6 8.72 -20.33 24.43
C PRO A 6 7.50 -21.11 23.95
N ASP A 7 6.53 -20.44 23.34
CA ASP A 7 5.35 -21.11 22.78
C ASP A 7 5.79 -22.07 21.66
N VAL A 8 5.34 -23.32 21.74
CA VAL A 8 5.76 -24.39 20.82
C VAL A 8 5.32 -24.11 19.38
N PHE A 9 4.19 -23.42 19.20
CA PHE A 9 3.68 -23.06 17.88
C PHE A 9 4.51 -21.95 17.25
N GLU A 10 4.85 -20.90 18.02
CA GLU A 10 5.73 -19.81 17.57
C GLU A 10 7.14 -20.32 17.23
N ALA A 11 7.70 -21.18 18.09
CA ALA A 11 9.02 -21.78 17.86
C ALA A 11 9.03 -22.64 16.59
N ALA A 12 7.97 -23.42 16.34
CA ALA A 12 7.84 -24.22 15.13
C ALA A 12 7.58 -23.38 13.87
N ALA A 13 6.79 -22.31 13.97
CA ALA A 13 6.55 -21.38 12.86
C ALA A 13 7.78 -20.55 12.49
N SER A 14 8.69 -20.33 13.45
CA SER A 14 9.91 -19.52 13.27
C SER A 14 11.18 -20.35 13.05
N GLY A 15 11.09 -21.68 13.03
CA GLY A 15 12.25 -22.56 12.80
C GLY A 15 13.23 -22.63 13.97
N GLN A 16 12.82 -22.27 15.19
CA GLN A 16 13.70 -22.25 16.37
C GLN A 16 13.90 -23.65 16.95
N LEU A 17 14.76 -24.46 16.31
CA LEU A 17 15.00 -25.85 16.68
C LEU A 17 15.44 -26.04 18.14
N ASP A 18 16.32 -25.18 18.66
CA ASP A 18 16.82 -25.31 20.03
C ASP A 18 15.75 -24.99 21.08
N ALA A 19 14.88 -24.03 20.79
CA ALA A 19 13.69 -23.76 21.60
C ALA A 19 12.79 -25.01 21.66
N ILE A 20 12.51 -25.64 20.51
CA ILE A 20 11.71 -26.87 20.44
C ILE A 20 12.36 -28.04 21.18
N LYS A 21 13.69 -28.18 21.11
CA LYS A 21 14.44 -29.20 21.86
C LYS A 21 14.38 -28.98 23.38
N SER A 22 14.37 -27.73 23.81
CA SER A 22 14.26 -27.36 25.23
C SER A 22 12.85 -27.54 25.81
N LEU A 23 11.83 -27.61 24.96
CA LEU A 23 10.45 -27.85 25.38
C LEU A 23 10.27 -29.33 25.78
N GLY A 24 9.55 -29.56 26.87
CA GLY A 24 9.24 -30.91 27.33
C GLY A 24 8.41 -31.69 26.31
N ARG A 25 8.57 -33.02 26.30
CA ARG A 25 7.94 -33.94 25.34
C ARG A 25 6.40 -33.83 25.21
N ILE A 26 5.71 -33.23 26.18
CA ILE A 26 4.25 -33.04 26.18
C ILE A 26 3.82 -31.97 25.16
N HIS A 27 4.69 -31.04 24.79
CA HIS A 27 4.33 -29.91 23.91
C HIS A 27 4.40 -30.25 22.42
N LEU A 28 5.07 -31.34 22.02
CA LEU A 28 5.35 -31.63 20.60
C LEU A 28 4.09 -32.07 19.81
N GLU A 29 3.08 -32.61 20.49
CA GLU A 29 1.77 -33.01 19.93
C GLU A 29 0.64 -32.05 20.30
N ALA A 30 0.97 -30.86 20.82
CA ALA A 30 -0.03 -29.87 21.19
C ALA A 30 -0.88 -29.47 19.98
N LYS A 31 -2.18 -29.25 20.20
CA LYS A 31 -3.11 -28.72 19.20
C LYS A 31 -3.67 -27.40 19.68
N ASN A 32 -3.64 -26.38 18.81
CA ASN A 32 -4.38 -25.15 19.08
C ASN A 32 -5.87 -25.30 18.76
N ASP A 33 -6.65 -24.24 18.95
CA ASP A 33 -8.11 -24.23 18.71
C ASP A 33 -8.52 -24.55 17.26
N ARG A 34 -7.58 -24.52 16.31
CA ARG A 34 -7.78 -24.88 14.90
C ARG A 34 -7.29 -26.29 14.57
N GLY A 35 -6.82 -27.05 15.56
CA GLY A 35 -6.27 -28.39 15.39
C GLY A 35 -4.87 -28.41 14.80
N TRP A 36 -4.16 -27.28 14.76
CA TRP A 36 -2.80 -27.21 14.22
C TRP A 36 -1.78 -27.74 15.23
N THR A 37 -0.85 -28.58 14.76
CA THR A 37 0.29 -29.08 15.53
C THR A 37 1.57 -28.32 15.22
N PRO A 38 2.60 -28.37 16.08
CA PRO A 38 3.93 -27.83 15.77
C PRO A 38 4.48 -28.33 14.44
N LEU A 39 4.27 -29.62 14.12
CA LEU A 39 4.69 -30.21 12.84
C LEU A 39 4.01 -29.53 11.64
N MET A 40 2.72 -29.15 11.74
CA MET A 40 2.01 -28.42 10.69
C MET A 40 2.53 -27.00 10.50
N PHE A 41 2.90 -26.31 11.58
CA PHE A 41 3.55 -24.99 11.48
C PHE A 41 4.92 -25.09 10.81
N ALA A 42 5.77 -26.03 11.24
CA ALA A 42 7.08 -26.25 10.65
C ALA A 42 7.00 -26.64 9.16
N ALA A 43 6.03 -27.49 8.80
CA ALA A 43 5.78 -27.91 7.42
C ALA A 43 5.28 -26.76 6.53
N ARG A 44 4.35 -25.94 7.02
CA ARG A 44 3.83 -24.76 6.31
C ARG A 44 4.93 -23.77 5.95
N TYR A 45 5.84 -23.51 6.88
CA TYR A 45 6.89 -22.49 6.70
C TYR A 45 8.22 -23.07 6.19
N GLY A 46 8.29 -24.37 5.90
CA GLY A 46 9.46 -24.99 5.26
C GLY A 46 10.67 -25.22 6.19
N HIS A 47 10.46 -25.28 7.51
CA HIS A 47 11.54 -25.48 8.48
C HIS A 47 11.98 -26.95 8.56
N ALA A 48 12.69 -27.41 7.54
CA ALA A 48 13.07 -28.82 7.37
C ALA A 48 13.78 -29.44 8.59
N SER A 49 14.64 -28.69 9.27
CA SER A 49 15.35 -29.15 10.48
C SER A 49 14.41 -29.40 11.66
N VAL A 50 13.35 -28.59 11.80
CA VAL A 50 12.30 -28.78 12.80
C VAL A 50 11.40 -29.94 12.42
N VAL A 51 11.00 -30.05 11.15
CA VAL A 51 10.21 -31.17 10.63
C VAL A 51 10.94 -32.49 10.88
N GLU A 52 12.24 -32.56 10.56
CA GLU A 52 13.08 -33.74 10.78
C GLU A 52 13.19 -34.11 12.25
N TYR A 53 13.40 -33.12 13.13
CA TYR A 53 13.46 -33.37 14.57
C TYR A 53 12.13 -33.89 15.13
N LEU A 54 11.01 -33.30 14.72
CA LEU A 54 9.68 -33.71 15.16
C LEU A 54 9.34 -35.13 14.67
N LEU A 55 9.58 -35.44 13.38
CA LEU A 55 9.33 -36.78 12.82
C LEU A 55 10.25 -37.86 13.38
N SER A 56 11.47 -37.49 13.80
CA SER A 56 12.40 -38.43 14.45
C SER A 56 11.96 -38.79 15.88
N ASN A 57 10.94 -38.11 16.43
CA ASN A 57 10.37 -38.41 17.72
C ASN A 57 9.18 -39.38 17.57
N ALA A 58 9.32 -40.61 18.07
CA ALA A 58 8.33 -41.68 17.92
C ALA A 58 6.93 -41.40 18.47
N LYS A 59 6.71 -40.26 19.15
CA LYS A 59 5.41 -39.82 19.65
C LYS A 59 4.68 -38.82 18.75
N VAL A 60 5.36 -38.26 17.74
CA VAL A 60 4.75 -37.29 16.83
C VAL A 60 4.00 -38.01 15.72
N ASP A 61 2.69 -37.80 15.64
CA ASP A 61 1.85 -38.43 14.63
C ASP A 61 1.68 -37.51 13.42
N ALA A 62 2.42 -37.82 12.35
CA ALA A 62 2.38 -37.09 11.09
C ALA A 62 1.04 -37.20 10.33
N THR A 63 0.16 -38.11 10.73
CA THR A 63 -1.14 -38.36 10.08
C THR A 63 -2.28 -37.51 10.65
N VAL A 64 -2.01 -36.76 11.73
CA VAL A 64 -2.97 -35.84 12.32
C VAL A 64 -3.42 -34.79 11.31
N VAL A 65 -4.73 -34.52 11.26
CA VAL A 65 -5.34 -33.47 10.45
C VAL A 65 -5.82 -32.29 11.29
N ASN A 66 -5.73 -31.08 10.74
CA ASN A 66 -6.31 -29.88 11.32
C ASN A 66 -7.84 -29.81 11.05
N LYS A 67 -8.52 -28.73 11.49
CA LYS A 67 -9.97 -28.55 11.21
C LYS A 67 -10.31 -28.41 9.71
N ASP A 68 -9.32 -28.14 8.85
CA ASP A 68 -9.47 -28.10 7.40
C ASP A 68 -9.26 -29.48 6.75
N GLY A 69 -9.04 -30.52 7.56
CA GLY A 69 -8.80 -31.89 7.11
C GLY A 69 -7.42 -32.11 6.50
N LYS A 70 -6.44 -31.24 6.78
CA LYS A 70 -5.08 -31.29 6.20
C LYS A 70 -4.03 -31.79 7.18
N THR A 71 -3.19 -32.72 6.72
CA THR A 71 -1.98 -33.19 7.39
C THR A 71 -0.82 -32.20 7.23
N ALA A 72 0.24 -32.36 8.03
CA ALA A 72 1.44 -31.54 7.89
C ALA A 72 2.11 -31.69 6.52
N ALA A 73 2.13 -32.89 5.95
CA ALA A 73 2.72 -33.12 4.63
C ALA A 73 1.90 -32.46 3.51
N GLU A 74 0.56 -32.54 3.57
CA GLU A 74 -0.31 -31.83 2.61
C GLU A 74 -0.17 -30.31 2.72
N LEU A 75 0.10 -29.79 3.92
CA LEU A 75 0.42 -28.37 4.10
C LEU A 75 1.77 -28.03 3.48
N ALA A 76 2.80 -28.86 3.64
CA ALA A 76 4.10 -28.64 2.98
C ALA A 76 3.95 -28.61 1.45
N ASP A 77 3.18 -29.55 0.88
CA ASP A 77 2.89 -29.60 -0.56
C ASP A 77 2.07 -28.37 -1.00
N PHE A 78 1.01 -28.03 -0.26
CA PHE A 78 0.14 -26.89 -0.57
C PHE A 78 0.86 -25.54 -0.49
N TRP A 79 1.87 -25.38 0.36
CA TRP A 79 2.64 -24.13 0.51
C TRP A 79 3.98 -24.15 -0.23
N GLY A 80 4.26 -25.18 -1.05
CA GLY A 80 5.48 -25.25 -1.86
C GLY A 80 6.78 -25.40 -1.04
N SER A 81 6.70 -25.95 0.16
CA SER A 81 7.83 -26.13 1.09
C SER A 81 8.71 -27.34 0.71
N LEU A 82 9.43 -27.24 -0.41
CA LEU A 82 10.15 -28.37 -1.05
C LEU A 82 11.10 -29.13 -0.10
N GLU A 83 11.83 -28.43 0.78
CA GLU A 83 12.74 -29.07 1.73
C GLU A 83 11.99 -29.88 2.79
N ALA A 84 10.85 -29.38 3.29
CA ALA A 84 10.01 -30.11 4.22
C ALA A 84 9.36 -31.34 3.55
N VAL A 85 8.92 -31.20 2.29
CA VAL A 85 8.39 -32.32 1.48
C VAL A 85 9.42 -33.44 1.36
N ALA A 86 10.68 -33.10 1.05
CA ALA A 86 11.77 -34.07 0.98
C ALA A 86 12.02 -34.80 2.32
N VAL A 87 11.86 -34.10 3.45
CA VAL A 87 11.94 -34.73 4.78
C VAL A 87 10.78 -35.70 5.01
N PHE A 88 9.55 -35.36 4.62
CA PHE A 88 8.40 -36.26 4.69
C PHE A 88 8.56 -37.49 3.78
N ASP A 89 9.08 -37.33 2.56
CA ASP A 89 9.38 -38.46 1.65
C ASP A 89 10.37 -39.44 2.27
N ARG A 90 11.35 -38.94 3.01
CA ARG A 90 12.39 -39.75 3.64
C ARG A 90 11.95 -40.41 4.94
N LEU A 91 11.20 -39.70 5.80
CA LEU A 91 10.91 -40.13 7.18
C LEU A 91 9.47 -40.60 7.40
N ALA A 92 8.54 -40.24 6.50
CA ALA A 92 7.13 -40.61 6.58
C ALA A 92 6.54 -40.98 5.20
N PRO A 93 7.09 -42.00 4.50
CA PRO A 93 6.75 -42.32 3.11
C PRO A 93 5.31 -42.84 2.89
N ASN A 94 4.63 -43.31 3.94
CA ASN A 94 3.26 -43.83 3.89
C ASN A 94 2.18 -42.75 4.06
N ARG A 95 2.46 -41.49 3.71
CA ARG A 95 1.43 -40.44 3.67
C ARG A 95 0.41 -40.74 2.57
N ASN A 96 -0.88 -40.56 2.84
CA ASN A 96 -1.94 -40.68 1.84
C ASN A 96 -1.61 -39.73 0.67
N LYS A 97 -1.17 -40.29 -0.46
CA LYS A 97 -0.96 -39.52 -1.70
C LYS A 97 -2.32 -39.05 -2.21
N VAL A 98 -2.70 -37.82 -1.88
CA VAL A 98 -3.79 -37.14 -2.60
C VAL A 98 -3.26 -36.79 -3.99
N GLN A 99 -4.02 -37.15 -5.03
CA GLN A 99 -3.67 -36.86 -6.42
C GLN A 99 -3.35 -35.37 -6.58
N HIS A 100 -2.25 -35.08 -7.26
CA HIS A 100 -1.79 -33.73 -7.59
C HIS A 100 -2.91 -32.89 -8.23
N SER A 101 -3.52 -31.99 -7.46
CA SER A 101 -4.20 -30.83 -8.03
C SER A 101 -3.17 -29.73 -8.21
N VAL A 102 -2.81 -29.49 -9.46
CA VAL A 102 -2.20 -28.29 -10.06
C VAL A 102 -1.76 -27.18 -9.08
N GLY A 103 -0.44 -26.99 -8.96
CA GLY A 103 0.29 -25.74 -8.63
C GLY A 103 -0.21 -24.86 -7.47
N SER A 104 0.54 -24.83 -6.37
CA SER A 104 0.39 -23.81 -5.33
C SER A 104 0.77 -22.40 -5.85
N PRO A 105 -0.03 -21.35 -5.59
CA PRO A 105 0.28 -19.96 -5.94
C PRO A 105 1.14 -19.22 -4.90
N PHE A 106 1.60 -19.87 -3.82
CA PHE A 106 2.28 -19.20 -2.72
C PHE A 106 3.59 -19.93 -2.34
N ALA A 107 4.70 -19.56 -2.97
CA ALA A 107 6.02 -19.84 -2.43
C ALA A 107 6.31 -18.84 -1.29
N PRO A 108 6.71 -19.28 -0.08
CA PRO A 108 7.19 -18.37 0.95
C PRO A 108 8.52 -17.71 0.53
N PRO A 109 8.80 -16.46 0.96
CA PRO A 109 10.07 -15.82 0.69
C PRO A 109 11.22 -16.57 1.40
N PRO A 110 12.43 -16.63 0.81
CA PRO A 110 13.57 -17.27 1.46
C PRO A 110 13.92 -16.57 2.78
N PRO A 111 14.42 -17.29 3.79
CA PRO A 111 14.88 -16.69 5.03
C PRO A 111 16.02 -15.72 4.74
N SER A 112 15.94 -14.52 5.34
CA SER A 112 17.03 -13.54 5.34
C SER A 112 18.30 -14.19 5.91
N PRO A 113 19.46 -14.12 5.22
CA PRO A 113 20.67 -14.72 5.73
C PRO A 113 21.11 -13.99 7.00
N SER A 114 21.11 -14.72 8.13
CA SER A 114 21.84 -14.31 9.32
C SER A 114 23.32 -14.26 8.99
N ALA A 115 23.95 -13.13 9.27
CA ALA A 115 25.38 -12.95 9.15
C ALA A 115 26.13 -13.96 10.05
N ASN A 116 26.68 -15.01 9.43
CA ASN A 116 27.95 -15.69 9.76
C ASN A 116 27.98 -17.11 9.21
N ALA A 117 28.66 -17.32 8.08
CA ALA A 117 29.40 -18.55 7.80
C ALA A 117 30.36 -18.31 6.63
N MET A 118 31.66 -18.24 6.93
CA MET A 118 32.73 -18.32 5.94
C MET A 118 32.94 -19.78 5.50
N ALA A 119 33.21 -19.94 4.21
CA ALA A 119 34.09 -20.90 3.54
C ALA A 119 34.06 -22.40 3.91
N ALA A 120 33.72 -23.25 2.92
CA ALA A 120 34.58 -24.33 2.42
C ALA A 120 33.95 -25.12 1.24
N GLY A 121 34.62 -25.11 0.09
CA GLY A 121 35.09 -26.33 -0.60
C GLY A 121 34.13 -27.27 -1.37
N ALA A 122 34.36 -27.27 -2.70
CA ALA A 122 34.58 -28.44 -3.57
C ALA A 122 33.43 -28.95 -4.47
N GLY A 123 33.74 -29.11 -5.77
CA GLY A 123 33.16 -30.16 -6.61
C GLY A 123 32.72 -29.80 -8.02
N LEU A 124 33.69 -29.70 -8.95
CA LEU A 124 33.60 -29.76 -10.42
C LEU A 124 32.41 -30.54 -11.04
N VAL A 125 31.76 -29.97 -12.07
CA VAL A 125 31.62 -30.59 -13.41
C VAL A 125 31.65 -29.49 -14.48
N ALA A 126 32.62 -29.57 -15.38
CA ALA A 126 32.80 -28.72 -16.54
C ALA A 126 31.98 -29.24 -17.74
N GLY A 127 31.38 -28.35 -18.53
CA GLY A 127 30.77 -28.77 -19.80
C GLY A 127 29.75 -27.81 -20.43
N ALA A 128 30.02 -26.51 -20.50
CA ALA A 128 29.34 -25.63 -21.45
C ALA A 128 30.30 -24.52 -21.89
N GLN A 129 30.56 -24.46 -23.19
CA GLN A 129 31.39 -23.44 -23.82
C GLN A 129 30.84 -22.05 -23.49
N LYS A 130 31.65 -21.21 -22.82
CA LYS A 130 31.36 -19.79 -22.65
C LYS A 130 31.35 -19.11 -24.02
N PRO A 131 30.32 -18.33 -24.37
CA PRO A 131 30.48 -17.32 -25.41
C PRO A 131 31.52 -16.31 -24.94
N SER A 132 32.41 -15.94 -25.87
CA SER A 132 33.42 -14.90 -25.71
C SER A 132 32.83 -13.59 -25.20
N SER A 133 33.59 -12.92 -24.32
CA SER A 133 33.36 -11.58 -23.80
C SER A 133 32.79 -10.58 -24.81
N SER A 134 31.65 -9.99 -24.49
CA SER A 134 31.23 -8.69 -25.02
C SER A 134 30.80 -7.82 -23.84
N SER A 135 31.41 -6.64 -23.74
CA SER A 135 31.13 -5.53 -22.83
C SER A 135 29.75 -5.56 -22.15
N SER A 136 29.70 -5.43 -20.82
CA SER A 136 28.48 -4.96 -20.16
C SER A 136 28.09 -3.63 -20.80
N SER A 137 26.86 -3.52 -21.30
CA SER A 137 26.36 -2.24 -21.81
C SER A 137 26.35 -1.22 -20.67
N ALA A 138 26.55 0.06 -20.98
CA ALA A 138 26.51 1.13 -19.97
C ALA A 138 25.22 1.10 -19.13
N ILE A 139 24.11 0.69 -19.75
CA ILE A 139 22.83 0.47 -19.06
C ILE A 139 22.86 -0.74 -18.11
N ALA A 140 23.51 -1.86 -18.47
CA ALA A 140 23.69 -3.01 -17.59
C ALA A 140 24.56 -2.68 -16.37
N GLU A 141 25.62 -1.88 -16.55
CA GLU A 141 26.44 -1.38 -15.43
C GLU A 141 25.66 -0.45 -14.53
N TRP A 142 24.85 0.45 -15.10
CA TRP A 142 23.96 1.33 -14.36
C TRP A 142 22.97 0.53 -13.51
N TRP A 143 22.32 -0.50 -14.06
CA TRP A 143 21.38 -1.36 -13.31
C TRP A 143 22.00 -1.99 -12.05
N ASN A 144 23.28 -2.37 -12.10
CA ASN A 144 23.96 -3.00 -10.98
C ASN A 144 24.29 -2.04 -9.83
N LYS A 145 24.20 -0.72 -10.04
CA LYS A 145 24.42 0.30 -9.00
C LYS A 145 23.22 0.48 -8.05
N TRP A 146 22.04 -0.04 -8.41
CA TRP A 146 20.79 0.24 -7.69
C TRP A 146 20.40 -0.90 -6.74
N SER A 147 20.24 -0.57 -5.45
CA SER A 147 19.54 -1.39 -4.45
C SER A 147 18.43 -0.54 -3.83
N VAL A 148 17.23 -1.09 -3.63
CA VAL A 148 16.03 -0.40 -3.08
C VAL A 148 16.17 -0.09 -1.58
N LYS A 149 17.39 -0.14 -1.04
CA LYS A 149 17.65 0.17 0.37
C LYS A 149 17.72 1.69 0.49
N ASP A 150 16.74 2.25 1.22
CA ASP A 150 16.66 3.64 1.67
C ASP A 150 16.08 4.67 0.68
N LEU A 151 14.95 4.35 0.02
CA LEU A 151 14.14 5.35 -0.69
C LEU A 151 13.69 6.47 0.26
N LYS A 152 13.88 7.73 -0.14
CA LYS A 152 13.34 8.86 0.61
C LYS A 152 11.81 8.88 0.51
N PRO A 153 11.09 9.35 1.54
CA PRO A 153 9.65 9.52 1.45
C PRO A 153 9.31 10.47 0.29
N ILE A 154 8.43 10.01 -0.60
CA ILE A 154 7.82 10.85 -1.64
C ILE A 154 6.55 11.46 -1.03
N GLN A 155 6.10 12.63 -1.50
CA GLN A 155 4.84 13.24 -1.04
C GLN A 155 3.70 12.20 -1.04
N PHE A 156 2.80 12.27 -0.06
CA PHE A 156 1.70 11.31 0.17
C PHE A 156 2.13 9.94 0.70
N THR A 157 3.40 9.77 1.06
CA THR A 157 3.91 8.62 1.84
C THR A 157 4.30 9.06 3.26
N GLY A 158 4.68 8.12 4.11
CA GLY A 158 5.29 8.45 5.41
C GLY A 158 4.32 8.88 6.51
N ALA A 159 3.03 8.55 6.39
CA ALA A 159 2.09 8.72 7.50
C ALA A 159 2.57 7.94 8.73
N THR A 160 2.65 8.59 9.89
CA THR A 160 3.24 8.03 11.12
C THR A 160 2.26 7.21 11.94
N HIS A 161 0.96 7.36 11.70
CA HIS A 161 -0.06 6.62 12.44
C HIS A 161 -0.10 5.14 12.03
N ASN A 162 -0.28 4.27 13.01
CA ASN A 162 -0.65 2.89 12.78
C ASN A 162 -2.10 2.84 12.29
N ARG A 163 -2.34 2.28 11.10
CA ARG A 163 -3.68 2.18 10.51
C ARG A 163 -4.66 1.36 11.34
N SER A 164 -4.15 0.52 12.24
CA SER A 164 -4.92 -0.27 13.22
C SER A 164 -6.15 -0.95 12.61
N SER A 165 -5.96 -1.61 11.45
CA SER A 165 -7.07 -2.13 10.64
C SER A 165 -7.92 -3.18 11.38
N PHE A 166 -7.32 -3.94 12.28
CA PHE A 166 -8.00 -4.94 13.11
C PHE A 166 -8.94 -4.32 14.16
N LEU A 167 -8.83 -3.02 14.46
CA LEU A 167 -9.73 -2.31 15.37
C LEU A 167 -10.97 -1.75 14.66
N ARG A 168 -11.02 -1.82 13.33
CA ARG A 168 -12.13 -1.25 12.55
C ARG A 168 -13.46 -1.95 12.79
N THR A 169 -13.45 -3.22 13.21
CA THR A 169 -14.66 -3.98 13.55
C THR A 169 -15.11 -3.80 14.99
N ASP A 170 -14.27 -3.22 15.84
CA ASP A 170 -14.51 -3.04 17.27
C ASP A 170 -15.30 -1.74 17.50
N LYS A 171 -16.62 -1.85 17.61
CA LYS A 171 -17.51 -0.69 17.70
C LYS A 171 -17.29 0.11 18.98
N GLU A 172 -17.05 -0.56 20.11
CA GLU A 172 -16.80 0.14 21.36
C GLU A 172 -15.48 0.91 21.29
N TYR A 173 -14.43 0.28 20.76
CA TYR A 173 -13.15 0.98 20.53
C TYR A 173 -13.32 2.19 19.62
N LEU A 174 -14.04 2.04 18.50
CA LEU A 174 -14.29 3.14 17.59
C LEU A 174 -15.07 4.27 18.26
N GLN A 175 -16.06 3.94 19.09
CA GLN A 175 -16.84 4.93 19.83
C GLN A 175 -15.96 5.69 20.84
N GLU A 176 -15.18 4.97 21.63
CA GLU A 176 -14.24 5.55 22.60
C GLU A 176 -13.18 6.41 21.89
N SER A 177 -12.61 5.92 20.78
CA SER A 177 -11.67 6.69 19.97
C SER A 177 -12.31 7.95 19.40
N LEU A 178 -13.51 7.86 18.81
CA LEU A 178 -14.19 9.00 18.22
C LEU A 178 -14.43 10.12 19.25
N GLN A 179 -14.81 9.75 20.47
CA GLN A 179 -15.17 10.68 21.55
C GLN A 179 -13.98 11.17 22.38
N SER A 180 -12.78 10.63 22.16
CA SER A 180 -11.59 11.02 22.91
C SER A 180 -11.26 12.51 22.72
N PRO A 181 -10.94 13.27 23.80
CA PRO A 181 -10.48 14.66 23.70
C PRO A 181 -9.22 14.86 22.84
N THR A 182 -8.39 13.82 22.73
CA THR A 182 -7.18 13.85 21.90
C THR A 182 -7.43 13.54 20.44
N THR A 183 -8.62 13.08 20.07
CA THR A 183 -8.91 12.75 18.68
C THR A 183 -8.80 13.97 17.77
N ARG A 184 -8.30 13.71 16.56
CA ARG A 184 -8.03 14.71 15.53
C ARG A 184 -8.82 14.35 14.27
N PHE A 185 -9.71 15.25 13.89
CA PHE A 185 -10.50 15.13 12.67
C PHE A 185 -9.83 15.89 11.52
N VAL A 186 -9.50 15.17 10.45
CA VAL A 186 -9.15 15.74 9.16
C VAL A 186 -10.47 16.09 8.46
N ILE A 187 -10.74 17.39 8.35
CA ILE A 187 -12.00 17.91 7.82
C ILE A 187 -11.90 18.15 6.31
N PHE A 188 -12.90 17.66 5.58
CA PHE A 188 -13.11 17.92 4.17
C PHE A 188 -14.44 18.64 3.94
N ALA A 189 -14.47 19.60 3.02
CA ALA A 189 -15.70 20.24 2.56
C ALA A 189 -15.52 20.71 1.11
N ASP A 190 -16.41 20.31 0.21
CA ASP A 190 -16.44 20.70 -1.20
C ASP A 190 -15.07 20.65 -1.90
N HIS A 191 -14.38 19.51 -1.80
CA HIS A 191 -13.03 19.25 -2.33
C HIS A 191 -11.88 19.99 -1.61
N GLY A 192 -12.20 20.82 -0.63
CA GLY A 192 -11.24 21.45 0.27
C GLY A 192 -10.88 20.59 1.48
N VAL A 193 -9.73 20.92 2.08
CA VAL A 193 -9.22 20.38 3.35
C VAL A 193 -8.90 21.56 4.27
N LEU A 194 -9.07 21.36 5.58
CA LEU A 194 -8.84 22.40 6.58
C LEU A 194 -7.34 22.60 6.87
N PHE A 195 -6.87 23.85 6.80
CA PHE A 195 -5.48 24.24 7.09
C PHE A 195 -5.40 25.38 8.11
N LYS A 196 -4.25 25.50 8.77
CA LYS A 196 -3.95 26.64 9.66
C LYS A 196 -3.53 27.84 8.81
N SER A 197 -4.13 29.02 9.02
CA SER A 197 -3.78 30.23 8.26
C SER A 197 -2.34 30.69 8.51
N SER A 198 -1.83 30.51 9.72
CA SER A 198 -0.49 30.97 10.14
C SER A 198 0.67 30.18 9.55
N THR A 199 0.50 28.86 9.39
CA THR A 199 1.59 27.93 9.01
C THR A 199 1.34 27.20 7.70
N ARG A 200 0.10 27.20 7.20
CA ARG A 200 -0.37 26.33 6.11
C ARG A 200 -0.17 24.83 6.38
N ALA A 201 0.04 24.46 7.64
CA ALA A 201 0.04 23.08 8.10
C ALA A 201 -1.39 22.53 8.15
N LEU A 202 -1.52 21.21 8.23
CA LEU A 202 -2.82 20.56 8.37
C LEU A 202 -3.47 20.99 9.69
N ALA A 203 -4.75 21.38 9.63
CA ALA A 203 -5.54 21.69 10.81
C ALA A 203 -6.47 20.52 11.15
N TYR A 204 -6.81 20.41 12.43
CA TYR A 204 -7.66 19.36 12.95
C TYR A 204 -8.76 19.95 13.82
N ALA A 205 -9.97 19.42 13.70
CA ALA A 205 -11.03 19.65 14.68
C ALA A 205 -10.97 18.57 15.78
N SER A 206 -11.51 18.88 16.95
CA SER A 206 -11.77 17.93 18.04
C SER A 206 -13.17 17.34 17.95
N TYR A 207 -13.48 16.32 18.75
CA TYR A 207 -14.84 15.78 18.83
C TYR A 207 -15.85 16.85 19.30
N GLU A 208 -15.48 17.67 20.28
CA GLU A 208 -16.31 18.76 20.80
C GLU A 208 -16.69 19.77 19.71
N ASP A 209 -15.77 20.02 18.77
CA ASP A 209 -16.02 20.95 17.67
C ASP A 209 -17.06 20.43 16.67
N VAL A 210 -17.18 19.11 16.51
CA VAL A 210 -18.01 18.50 15.43
C VAL A 210 -19.20 17.68 15.93
N LYS A 211 -19.30 17.35 17.22
CA LYS A 211 -20.33 16.43 17.76
C LYS A 211 -21.77 16.80 17.43
N HIS A 212 -22.08 18.09 17.31
CA HIS A 212 -23.43 18.58 16.98
C HIS A 212 -23.82 18.29 15.52
N LEU A 213 -22.84 18.13 14.62
CA LEU A 213 -23.07 17.72 13.23
C LEU A 213 -23.26 16.20 13.10
N LEU A 214 -22.67 15.43 14.01
CA LEU A 214 -22.56 13.97 13.92
C LEU A 214 -23.82 13.23 14.42
N GLY A 215 -24.65 13.87 15.23
CA GLY A 215 -25.78 13.22 15.92
C GLY A 215 -25.33 12.39 17.13
N SER A 216 -26.28 11.69 17.77
CA SER A 216 -26.04 10.96 19.03
C SER A 216 -25.36 9.60 18.85
N ASP A 217 -25.48 8.98 17.67
CA ASP A 217 -24.89 7.68 17.34
C ASP A 217 -24.30 7.69 15.91
N PRO A 218 -23.17 8.39 15.70
CA PRO A 218 -22.60 8.56 14.36
C PRO A 218 -22.04 7.27 13.74
N LEU A 219 -21.80 6.21 14.53
CA LEU A 219 -21.30 4.95 13.97
C LEU A 219 -22.39 4.10 13.34
N ASN A 220 -23.64 4.23 13.79
CA ASN A 220 -24.77 3.49 13.22
C ASN A 220 -25.75 4.39 12.45
N ASN A 221 -25.84 5.66 12.79
CA ASN A 221 -26.82 6.61 12.25
C ASN A 221 -26.20 7.98 11.96
N LEU A 222 -25.14 7.99 11.15
CA LEU A 222 -24.55 9.23 10.64
C LEU A 222 -25.55 9.97 9.74
N PRO A 223 -25.76 11.29 9.92
CA PRO A 223 -26.62 12.07 9.05
C PRO A 223 -26.24 11.94 7.57
N ASP A 224 -27.27 11.85 6.71
CA ASP A 224 -27.07 11.70 5.28
C ASP A 224 -26.29 12.87 4.68
N GLY A 225 -25.33 12.51 3.82
CA GLY A 225 -24.41 13.44 3.18
C GLY A 225 -23.08 13.67 3.92
N LEU A 226 -22.96 13.24 5.18
CA LEU A 226 -21.67 13.18 5.84
C LEU A 226 -20.94 11.87 5.52
N VAL A 227 -19.61 11.90 5.61
CA VAL A 227 -18.77 10.70 5.62
C VAL A 227 -17.84 10.76 6.81
N LEU A 228 -17.82 9.68 7.60
CA LEU A 228 -16.94 9.50 8.74
C LEU A 228 -16.09 8.23 8.53
N ALA A 229 -14.77 8.35 8.68
CA ALA A 229 -13.86 7.21 8.55
C ALA A 229 -12.70 7.25 9.54
N PHE A 230 -12.43 6.14 10.20
CA PHE A 230 -11.28 5.97 11.08
C PHE A 230 -10.00 5.79 10.27
N LEU A 231 -8.96 6.54 10.59
CA LEU A 231 -7.68 6.53 9.85
C LEU A 231 -6.63 5.67 10.57
N GLY A 232 -6.66 5.68 11.89
CA GLY A 232 -5.75 4.92 12.73
C GLY A 232 -5.35 5.68 13.99
N VAL A 233 -4.27 5.24 14.62
CA VAL A 233 -3.75 5.82 15.87
C VAL A 233 -2.28 6.13 15.72
N ASP A 234 -1.86 7.33 16.10
CA ASP A 234 -0.45 7.62 16.33
C ASP A 234 -0.05 7.23 17.76
N GLU A 235 0.70 6.12 17.85
CA GLU A 235 1.21 5.53 19.09
C GLU A 235 2.61 6.10 19.46
N THR A 236 3.20 6.97 18.62
CA THR A 236 4.61 7.41 18.72
C THR A 236 4.82 8.69 19.54
N GLY A 237 3.75 9.42 19.88
CA GLY A 237 3.83 10.68 20.63
C GLY A 237 4.37 11.88 19.83
N ASN A 238 4.69 11.71 18.54
CA ASN A 238 5.30 12.75 17.69
C ASN A 238 4.31 13.77 17.10
N GLY A 239 3.00 13.60 17.32
CA GLY A 239 1.96 14.55 16.93
C GLY A 239 1.50 15.53 18.02
N GLN A 240 2.20 15.59 19.16
CA GLN A 240 1.86 16.25 20.44
C GLN A 240 0.46 15.88 21.02
N PRO A 241 0.44 15.30 22.23
CA PRO A 241 0.36 16.15 23.43
C PRO A 241 1.53 15.92 24.39
N GLN A 242 2.12 17.01 24.88
CA GLN A 242 2.90 16.97 26.13
C GLN A 242 1.92 16.62 27.26
N GLN A 243 2.21 15.53 27.98
CA GLN A 243 1.76 15.21 29.34
C GLN A 243 0.48 15.93 29.80
N GLU A 244 -0.70 15.31 29.59
CA GLU A 244 -1.85 15.29 30.53
C GLU A 244 -3.16 14.75 29.90
N ASP A 245 -3.29 14.70 28.56
CA ASP A 245 -4.57 14.36 27.89
C ASP A 245 -4.63 13.00 27.14
N GLU A 246 -3.64 12.12 27.25
CA GLU A 246 -3.67 10.81 26.58
C GLU A 246 -4.75 9.89 27.18
N VAL A 247 -5.82 9.62 26.41
CA VAL A 247 -6.86 8.66 26.83
C VAL A 247 -6.44 7.25 26.41
N LEU A 248 -6.39 6.34 27.39
CA LEU A 248 -6.27 4.90 27.15
C LEU A 248 -7.58 4.39 26.54
N VAL A 249 -7.54 3.98 25.27
CA VAL A 249 -8.62 3.19 24.67
C VAL A 249 -8.18 1.73 24.67
N ARG A 250 -8.81 0.90 25.51
CA ARG A 250 -8.50 -0.53 25.70
C ARG A 250 -7.00 -0.87 25.82
N GLY A 251 -6.25 -0.09 26.60
CA GLY A 251 -4.82 -0.37 26.88
C GLY A 251 -3.82 0.26 25.90
N ARG A 252 -4.29 1.01 24.89
CA ARG A 252 -3.45 1.58 23.83
C ARG A 252 -3.39 3.09 23.99
N ARG A 253 -2.18 3.62 24.10
CA ARG A 253 -1.91 5.07 24.19
C ARG A 253 -1.72 5.62 22.79
N GLY A 254 -2.35 6.75 22.48
CA GLY A 254 -2.10 7.46 21.23
C GLY A 254 -3.21 8.41 20.81
N VAL A 255 -2.95 9.14 19.73
CA VAL A 255 -3.88 10.10 19.14
C VAL A 255 -4.68 9.41 18.02
N GLY A 256 -6.00 9.35 18.18
CA GLY A 256 -6.91 8.82 17.16
C GLY A 256 -7.10 9.82 16.01
N TYR A 257 -6.97 9.34 14.77
CA TYR A 257 -7.25 10.14 13.58
C TYR A 257 -8.53 9.67 12.88
N TRP A 258 -9.38 10.63 12.53
CA TRP A 258 -10.60 10.41 11.78
C TRP A 258 -10.68 11.37 10.59
N ALA A 259 -11.25 10.93 9.48
CA ALA A 259 -11.67 11.79 8.39
C ALA A 259 -13.15 12.10 8.51
N LEU A 260 -13.53 13.36 8.37
CA LEU A 260 -14.91 13.80 8.32
C LEU A 260 -15.11 14.69 7.09
N ASP A 261 -15.95 14.23 6.16
CA ASP A 261 -16.36 15.03 4.99
C ASP A 261 -17.76 15.59 5.21
N LEU A 262 -17.85 16.90 5.06
CA LEU A 262 -19.04 17.71 5.24
C LEU A 262 -19.70 18.06 3.89
N SER A 263 -19.27 17.48 2.77
CA SER A 263 -19.81 17.84 1.45
C SER A 263 -21.14 17.13 1.19
N GLY A 264 -22.18 17.65 1.82
CA GLY A 264 -23.51 17.06 1.94
C GLY A 264 -24.37 17.03 0.67
N ARG A 265 -23.98 16.26 -0.35
CA ARG A 265 -24.77 16.14 -1.60
C ARG A 265 -26.21 15.68 -1.38
N ASN A 266 -26.44 14.83 -0.37
CA ASN A 266 -27.76 14.31 0.00
C ASN A 266 -28.23 14.82 1.38
N SER A 267 -27.62 15.90 1.88
CA SER A 267 -27.96 16.45 3.20
C SER A 267 -29.26 17.24 3.17
N THR A 268 -29.97 17.21 4.30
CA THR A 268 -31.11 18.09 4.56
C THR A 268 -30.68 19.56 4.55
N GLN A 269 -31.63 20.48 4.34
CA GLN A 269 -31.31 21.91 4.38
C GLN A 269 -30.75 22.33 5.75
N ASP A 270 -31.37 21.86 6.84
CA ASP A 270 -30.90 22.13 8.20
C ASP A 270 -29.43 21.70 8.43
N LEU A 271 -29.02 20.57 7.86
CA LEU A 271 -27.64 20.10 7.99
C LEU A 271 -26.68 20.95 7.15
N LYS A 272 -27.10 21.40 5.96
CA LYS A 272 -26.30 22.32 5.14
C LYS A 272 -26.08 23.66 5.86
N ASP A 273 -27.14 24.22 6.44
CA ASP A 273 -27.08 25.47 7.19
C ASP A 273 -26.20 25.34 8.44
N ALA A 274 -26.27 24.19 9.12
CA ALA A 274 -25.40 23.87 10.25
C ALA A 274 -23.92 23.75 9.85
N ILE A 275 -23.62 23.10 8.72
CA ILE A 275 -22.26 22.96 8.19
C ILE A 275 -21.70 24.32 7.77
N GLU A 276 -22.48 25.17 7.11
CA GLU A 276 -22.07 26.53 6.74
C GLU A 276 -21.77 27.37 7.97
N THR A 277 -22.69 27.37 8.95
CA THR A 277 -22.52 28.07 10.23
C THR A 277 -21.27 27.59 10.96
N TRP A 278 -21.08 26.27 11.03
CA TRP A 278 -19.89 25.66 11.64
C TRP A 278 -18.63 26.10 10.91
N THR A 279 -18.59 26.01 9.58
CA THR A 279 -17.41 26.34 8.78
C THR A 279 -16.99 27.79 9.01
N ASN A 280 -17.92 28.73 8.94
CA ASN A 280 -17.64 30.16 9.15
C ASN A 280 -17.16 30.44 10.58
N THR A 281 -17.88 29.95 11.59
CA THR A 281 -17.55 30.20 13.00
C THR A 281 -16.23 29.55 13.39
N TYR A 282 -16.00 28.31 12.97
CA TYR A 282 -14.82 27.53 13.32
C TYR A 282 -13.55 28.10 12.67
N THR A 283 -13.62 28.44 11.37
CA THR A 283 -12.47 29.01 10.65
C THR A 283 -12.07 30.37 11.22
N GLU A 284 -13.05 31.24 11.52
CA GLU A 284 -12.80 32.53 12.15
C GLU A 284 -12.19 32.39 13.55
N LYS A 285 -12.82 31.60 14.42
CA LYS A 285 -12.38 31.40 15.81
C LYS A 285 -10.96 30.85 15.91
N HIS A 286 -10.59 29.90 15.05
CA HIS A 286 -9.32 29.19 15.14
C HIS A 286 -8.23 29.74 14.20
N GLY A 287 -8.55 30.74 13.37
CA GLY A 287 -7.62 31.23 12.34
C GLY A 287 -7.25 30.11 11.36
N HIS A 288 -8.23 29.33 10.95
CA HIS A 288 -8.11 28.25 9.97
C HIS A 288 -8.79 28.66 8.66
N TYR A 289 -8.57 27.91 7.59
CA TYR A 289 -9.25 28.11 6.31
C TYR A 289 -9.38 26.80 5.56
N MET A 290 -10.39 26.73 4.69
CA MET A 290 -10.59 25.59 3.79
C MET A 290 -9.82 25.85 2.49
N ALA A 291 -8.98 24.92 2.07
CA ALA A 291 -8.17 25.06 0.86
C ALA A 291 -8.37 23.87 -0.08
N GLU A 292 -8.44 24.16 -1.38
CA GLU A 292 -8.38 23.15 -2.45
C GLU A 292 -7.22 22.18 -2.19
N MET A 293 -7.55 20.89 -2.07
CA MET A 293 -6.58 19.89 -1.60
C MET A 293 -5.38 19.75 -2.54
N ARG A 294 -5.59 19.73 -3.86
CA ARG A 294 -4.53 19.46 -4.82
C ARG A 294 -3.37 20.48 -4.74
N PRO A 295 -3.59 21.80 -4.82
CA PRO A 295 -2.51 22.76 -4.66
C PRO A 295 -1.96 22.80 -3.23
N ALA A 296 -2.82 22.71 -2.21
CA ALA A 296 -2.41 22.88 -0.81
C ALA A 296 -1.58 21.70 -0.28
N ALA A 297 -1.91 20.47 -0.68
CA ALA A 297 -1.29 19.27 -0.12
C ALA A 297 0.18 19.08 -0.55
N PHE A 298 0.66 19.81 -1.57
CA PHE A 298 2.10 19.83 -1.92
C PHE A 298 2.95 20.72 -0.99
N GLY A 299 2.32 21.55 -0.16
CA GLY A 299 3.00 22.31 0.88
C GLY A 299 3.08 21.59 2.23
N LEU A 300 2.43 20.43 2.37
CA LEU A 300 2.41 19.65 3.60
C LEU A 300 3.71 18.88 3.80
N THR A 301 4.04 18.61 5.06
CA THR A 301 5.10 17.65 5.41
C THR A 301 4.74 16.24 4.93
N TYR A 302 5.73 15.35 4.81
CA TYR A 302 5.45 13.97 4.39
C TYR A 302 4.41 13.27 5.27
N PRO A 303 4.52 13.27 6.63
CA PRO A 303 3.51 12.63 7.49
C PRO A 303 2.10 13.19 7.30
N GLU A 304 1.95 14.51 7.24
CA GLU A 304 0.65 15.16 7.03
C GLU A 304 0.07 14.81 5.65
N SER A 305 0.90 14.86 4.61
CA SER A 305 0.48 14.53 3.25
C SER A 305 0.05 13.07 3.13
N GLY A 306 0.75 12.14 3.79
CA GLY A 306 0.38 10.73 3.82
C GLY A 306 -0.96 10.50 4.54
N LEU A 307 -1.18 11.18 5.66
CA LEU A 307 -2.46 11.13 6.39
C LEU A 307 -3.61 11.67 5.53
N VAL A 308 -3.41 12.83 4.89
CA VAL A 308 -4.41 13.47 4.01
C VAL A 308 -4.68 12.62 2.78
N ALA A 309 -3.68 11.97 2.19
CA ALA A 309 -3.86 11.08 1.05
C ALA A 309 -4.73 9.86 1.40
N GLN A 310 -4.50 9.25 2.57
CA GLN A 310 -5.37 8.17 3.07
C GLN A 310 -6.78 8.68 3.30
N ALA A 311 -6.92 9.78 4.05
CA ALA A 311 -8.21 10.36 4.40
C ALA A 311 -9.04 10.68 3.17
N ARG A 312 -8.43 11.37 2.19
CA ARG A 312 -9.09 11.74 0.93
C ARG A 312 -9.53 10.51 0.14
N SER A 313 -8.66 9.51 0.01
CA SER A 313 -8.96 8.32 -0.79
C SER A 313 -10.16 7.55 -0.22
N VAL A 314 -10.22 7.40 1.11
CA VAL A 314 -11.32 6.72 1.79
C VAL A 314 -12.61 7.55 1.72
N VAL A 315 -12.52 8.86 1.94
CA VAL A 315 -13.67 9.77 1.82
C VAL A 315 -14.24 9.78 0.39
N ASP A 316 -13.37 9.89 -0.62
CA ASP A 316 -13.78 9.89 -2.04
C ASP A 316 -14.54 8.61 -2.40
N TRP A 317 -13.98 7.46 -2.01
CA TRP A 317 -14.61 6.18 -2.23
C TRP A 317 -15.97 6.08 -1.55
N ASN A 318 -16.07 6.50 -0.28
CA ASN A 318 -17.33 6.50 0.47
C ASN A 318 -18.41 7.36 -0.20
N LYS A 319 -18.04 8.53 -0.76
CA LYS A 319 -18.97 9.42 -1.47
C LYS A 319 -19.46 8.84 -2.79
N ARG A 320 -18.61 8.10 -3.52
CA ARG A 320 -18.96 7.48 -4.81
C ARG A 320 -19.68 6.14 -4.68
N ASN A 321 -19.57 5.47 -3.54
CA ASN A 321 -20.07 4.09 -3.34
C ASN A 321 -21.22 4.02 -2.31
N GLN A 322 -22.12 5.01 -2.35
CA GLN A 322 -23.30 5.08 -1.48
C GLN A 322 -24.36 4.01 -1.76
N PHE A 323 -24.33 3.41 -2.96
CA PHE A 323 -25.26 2.36 -3.36
C PHE A 323 -24.51 1.06 -3.68
N CYS A 324 -25.15 -0.07 -3.41
CA CYS A 324 -24.59 -1.40 -3.60
C CYS A 324 -24.41 -1.71 -5.08
N ALA A 325 -23.18 -1.94 -5.53
CA ALA A 325 -22.92 -2.33 -6.92
C ALA A 325 -23.62 -3.64 -7.33
N GLY A 326 -23.94 -4.52 -6.37
CA GLY A 326 -24.62 -5.79 -6.64
C GLY A 326 -26.15 -5.70 -6.77
N CYS A 327 -26.82 -4.67 -6.23
CA CYS A 327 -28.30 -4.61 -6.24
C CYS A 327 -28.92 -3.20 -6.26
N GLY A 328 -28.13 -2.14 -6.19
CA GLY A 328 -28.61 -0.75 -6.20
C GLY A 328 -29.16 -0.20 -4.88
N ARG A 329 -29.34 -1.02 -3.83
CA ARG A 329 -29.78 -0.52 -2.50
C ARG A 329 -28.71 0.35 -1.84
N LYS A 330 -29.12 1.33 -1.04
CA LYS A 330 -28.20 2.19 -0.27
C LYS A 330 -27.35 1.36 0.69
N ASN A 331 -26.03 1.55 0.65
CA ASN A 331 -25.07 0.83 1.49
C ASN A 331 -25.01 1.39 2.91
N LEU A 332 -24.76 0.50 3.87
CA LEU A 332 -24.31 0.83 5.21
C LEU A 332 -22.79 1.06 5.21
N SER A 333 -22.31 2.01 6.02
CA SER A 333 -20.89 2.18 6.32
C SER A 333 -20.51 1.26 7.48
N LEU A 334 -19.50 0.42 7.29
CA LEU A 334 -19.01 -0.53 8.28
C LEU A 334 -17.49 -0.40 8.41
N GLU A 335 -16.92 -1.12 9.38
CA GLU A 335 -15.47 -1.23 9.57
C GLU A 335 -14.78 0.15 9.66
N GLY A 336 -15.33 1.06 10.48
CA GLY A 336 -14.82 2.43 10.63
C GLY A 336 -14.77 3.22 9.32
N GLY A 337 -15.69 2.97 8.38
CA GLY A 337 -15.72 3.63 7.06
C GLY A 337 -14.86 2.97 5.99
N HIS A 338 -14.25 1.81 6.26
CA HIS A 338 -13.46 1.04 5.28
C HIS A 338 -14.23 -0.12 4.65
N LYS A 339 -15.53 -0.21 4.88
CA LYS A 339 -16.40 -1.16 4.19
C LYS A 339 -17.77 -0.58 3.91
N ARG A 340 -18.31 -0.90 2.74
CA ARG A 340 -19.66 -0.56 2.31
C ARG A 340 -20.41 -1.86 2.07
N SER A 341 -21.44 -2.10 2.88
CA SER A 341 -22.22 -3.33 2.79
C SER A 341 -23.66 -3.04 2.41
N CYS A 342 -24.23 -3.91 1.59
CA CYS A 342 -25.67 -3.92 1.39
C CYS A 342 -26.36 -4.21 2.73
N PRO A 343 -27.45 -3.50 3.07
CA PRO A 343 -28.20 -3.80 4.28
C PRO A 343 -28.80 -5.22 4.22
N PRO A 344 -29.09 -5.82 5.39
CA PRO A 344 -29.91 -7.02 5.49
C PRO A 344 -31.22 -6.88 4.73
N THR A 345 -31.75 -7.98 4.20
CA THR A 345 -33.10 -7.98 3.62
C THR A 345 -34.07 -8.34 4.73
N ILE A 346 -35.02 -7.46 5.03
CA ILE A 346 -36.04 -7.69 6.04
C ILE A 346 -37.37 -7.98 5.32
N ASN A 347 -38.07 -9.05 5.71
CA ASN A 347 -39.39 -9.38 5.17
C ASN A 347 -40.49 -8.49 5.78
N LYS A 348 -41.75 -8.68 5.36
CA LYS A 348 -42.88 -7.88 5.87
C LYS A 348 -43.15 -8.09 7.36
N ASP A 349 -42.73 -9.24 7.89
CA ASP A 349 -42.92 -9.64 9.28
C ASP A 349 -41.78 -9.14 10.19
N GLY A 350 -40.80 -8.40 9.62
CA GLY A 350 -39.68 -7.83 10.36
C GLY A 350 -38.50 -8.79 10.54
N GLU A 351 -38.51 -9.95 9.91
CA GLU A 351 -37.46 -10.96 10.02
C GLU A 351 -36.39 -10.76 8.94
N GLU A 352 -35.13 -10.94 9.34
CA GLU A 352 -34.03 -10.98 8.39
C GLU A 352 -34.12 -12.26 7.54
N VAL A 353 -34.22 -12.06 6.22
CA VAL A 353 -34.26 -13.14 5.24
C VAL A 353 -32.99 -13.12 4.39
N LYS A 354 -32.61 -14.31 3.92
CA LYS A 354 -31.45 -14.49 3.08
C LYS A 354 -31.54 -13.59 1.84
N SER A 355 -30.52 -12.75 1.66
CA SER A 355 -30.43 -11.86 0.50
C SER A 355 -29.71 -12.53 -0.66
N ASP A 356 -30.27 -12.41 -1.87
CA ASP A 356 -29.62 -12.90 -3.10
C ASP A 356 -28.55 -11.95 -3.65
N CYS A 357 -28.41 -10.76 -3.07
CA CYS A 357 -27.43 -9.77 -3.49
C CYS A 357 -26.01 -10.32 -3.34
N LEU A 358 -25.19 -10.13 -4.39
CA LEU A 358 -23.80 -10.57 -4.45
C LEU A 358 -22.96 -10.07 -3.26
N ALA A 359 -23.29 -8.91 -2.70
CA ALA A 359 -22.59 -8.36 -1.52
C ALA A 359 -22.65 -9.28 -0.28
N HIS A 360 -23.63 -10.19 -0.21
CA HIS A 360 -23.79 -11.15 0.88
C HIS A 360 -23.19 -12.53 0.56
N LYS A 361 -22.54 -12.69 -0.59
CA LYS A 361 -21.96 -13.96 -1.07
C LYS A 361 -20.44 -13.92 -0.98
N GLY A 362 -19.91 -14.18 0.21
CA GLY A 362 -18.47 -14.20 0.47
C GLY A 362 -17.84 -12.79 0.46
N VAL A 363 -16.53 -12.73 0.18
CA VAL A 363 -15.78 -11.47 0.15
C VAL A 363 -15.86 -10.86 -1.25
N GLN A 364 -16.34 -9.62 -1.34
CA GLN A 364 -16.53 -8.90 -2.60
C GLN A 364 -15.72 -7.61 -2.61
N ASN A 365 -14.87 -7.43 -3.63
CA ASN A 365 -13.95 -6.28 -3.72
C ASN A 365 -14.67 -4.92 -3.73
N PHE A 366 -15.85 -4.82 -4.35
CA PHE A 366 -16.63 -3.59 -4.44
C PHE A 366 -17.17 -3.11 -3.08
N THR A 367 -17.05 -3.93 -2.03
CA THR A 367 -17.38 -3.53 -0.66
C THR A 367 -16.23 -2.85 0.07
N TYR A 368 -15.03 -2.78 -0.53
CA TYR A 368 -13.81 -2.20 0.05
C TYR A 368 -13.30 -1.01 -0.78
N PRO A 369 -12.50 -0.09 -0.16
CA PRO A 369 -11.88 1.02 -0.87
C PRO A 369 -11.07 0.59 -2.10
N ARG A 370 -11.26 1.32 -3.20
CA ARG A 370 -10.58 1.08 -4.47
C ARG A 370 -9.23 1.81 -4.51
N THR A 371 -8.21 1.17 -5.06
CA THR A 371 -6.92 1.78 -5.38
C THR A 371 -6.56 1.39 -6.80
N ASP A 372 -6.38 2.38 -7.67
CA ASP A 372 -6.14 2.16 -9.10
C ASP A 372 -4.62 2.12 -9.37
N PRO A 373 -4.06 0.97 -9.77
CA PRO A 373 -2.63 0.87 -10.10
C PRO A 373 -2.31 1.65 -11.38
N VAL A 374 -1.26 2.46 -11.33
CA VAL A 374 -0.78 3.28 -12.46
C VAL A 374 0.72 3.10 -12.60
N VAL A 375 1.20 2.71 -13.77
CA VAL A 375 2.65 2.72 -14.08
C VAL A 375 3.07 4.12 -14.51
N ILE A 376 4.29 4.52 -14.13
CA ILE A 376 4.92 5.74 -14.65
C ILE A 376 6.38 5.45 -14.98
N VAL A 377 6.76 5.67 -16.23
CA VAL A 377 7.97 5.04 -16.80
C VAL A 377 8.97 6.10 -17.25
N CYS A 378 10.16 6.07 -16.65
CA CYS A 378 11.34 6.75 -17.17
C CYS A 378 12.01 5.84 -18.22
N VAL A 379 11.75 6.16 -19.49
CA VAL A 379 12.23 5.39 -20.65
C VAL A 379 13.62 5.89 -21.04
N ILE A 380 14.60 4.99 -20.97
CA ILE A 380 16.03 5.27 -21.15
C ILE A 380 16.46 4.82 -22.54
N SER A 381 17.20 5.68 -23.26
CA SER A 381 17.77 5.36 -24.58
C SER A 381 18.81 4.23 -24.49
N LYS A 382 19.11 3.58 -25.62
CA LYS A 382 20.04 2.43 -25.63
C LYS A 382 21.45 2.79 -25.17
N ASP A 383 21.87 4.01 -25.49
CA ASP A 383 23.15 4.58 -25.10
C ASP A 383 23.18 5.07 -23.65
N ASN A 384 22.04 5.06 -22.93
CA ASN A 384 21.88 5.62 -21.58
C ASN A 384 22.20 7.13 -21.46
N GLU A 385 22.14 7.87 -22.57
CA GLU A 385 22.44 9.32 -22.60
C GLU A 385 21.19 10.19 -22.59
N ARG A 386 20.01 9.61 -22.89
CA ARG A 386 18.75 10.33 -23.06
C ARG A 386 17.59 9.60 -22.38
N VAL A 387 16.55 10.36 -22.07
CA VAL A 387 15.24 9.85 -21.65
C VAL A 387 14.13 10.39 -22.53
N LEU A 388 13.12 9.56 -22.81
CA LEU A 388 11.91 9.99 -23.52
C LEU A 388 10.95 10.61 -22.51
N LEU A 389 10.44 11.80 -22.82
CA LEU A 389 9.36 12.45 -22.07
C LEU A 389 8.23 12.85 -23.02
N GLY A 390 7.00 12.82 -22.52
CA GLY A 390 5.80 13.24 -23.22
C GLY A 390 5.16 14.48 -22.59
N ARG A 391 4.26 15.12 -23.35
CA ARG A 391 3.35 16.15 -22.86
C ARG A 391 1.97 16.05 -23.49
N GLN A 392 0.96 16.47 -22.73
CA GLN A 392 -0.41 16.64 -23.23
C GLN A 392 -0.67 18.08 -23.67
N ALA A 393 -1.61 18.27 -24.59
CA ALA A 393 -1.95 19.59 -25.14
C ALA A 393 -2.41 20.59 -24.08
N ILE A 394 -3.08 20.12 -23.02
CA ILE A 394 -3.59 20.97 -21.92
C ILE A 394 -2.47 21.48 -20.99
N TRP A 395 -1.27 20.92 -21.06
CA TRP A 395 -0.19 21.30 -20.15
C TRP A 395 0.47 22.62 -20.58
N PRO A 396 0.98 23.44 -19.64
CA PRO A 396 1.74 24.63 -19.97
C PRO A 396 2.91 24.32 -20.92
N LYS A 397 3.20 25.21 -21.87
CA LYS A 397 4.28 25.03 -22.84
C LYS A 397 5.63 24.78 -22.13
N GLY A 398 6.41 23.85 -22.67
CA GLY A 398 7.71 23.44 -22.12
C GLY A 398 7.65 22.43 -20.97
N MET A 399 6.44 22.10 -20.46
CA MET A 399 6.27 21.08 -19.43
C MET A 399 6.22 19.68 -20.06
N TYR A 400 7.08 18.79 -19.57
CA TYR A 400 7.18 17.39 -19.97
C TYR A 400 7.28 16.49 -18.74
N SER A 401 6.82 15.25 -18.87
CA SER A 401 6.92 14.24 -17.80
C SER A 401 7.15 12.85 -18.38
N CYS A 402 7.38 11.89 -17.48
CA CYS A 402 7.39 10.48 -17.82
C CYS A 402 6.00 10.05 -18.33
N LEU A 403 5.98 9.02 -19.19
CA LEU A 403 4.73 8.43 -19.69
C LEU A 403 4.08 7.59 -18.59
N ALA A 404 2.75 7.61 -18.49
CA ALA A 404 2.05 6.98 -17.38
C ALA A 404 0.64 6.54 -17.73
N GLY A 405 0.26 5.36 -17.23
CA GLY A 405 -0.97 4.69 -17.60
C GLY A 405 -1.54 3.77 -16.54
N PHE A 406 -2.84 3.51 -16.62
CA PHE A 406 -3.47 2.52 -15.75
C PHE A 406 -2.99 1.11 -16.12
N VAL A 407 -2.81 0.27 -15.10
CA VAL A 407 -2.61 -1.17 -15.32
C VAL A 407 -3.97 -1.81 -15.60
N GLU A 408 -4.07 -2.58 -16.69
CA GLU A 408 -5.31 -3.25 -17.05
C GLU A 408 -5.49 -4.60 -16.33
N PRO A 409 -6.73 -5.11 -16.23
CA PRO A 409 -6.98 -6.42 -15.65
C PRO A 409 -6.21 -7.54 -16.36
N GLY A 410 -5.35 -8.23 -15.60
CA GLY A 410 -4.54 -9.33 -16.10
C GLY A 410 -3.11 -8.96 -16.49
N GLU A 411 -2.75 -7.67 -16.45
CA GLU A 411 -1.39 -7.20 -16.74
C GLU A 411 -0.48 -7.25 -15.51
N SER A 412 0.79 -7.60 -15.73
CA SER A 412 1.87 -7.25 -14.82
C SER A 412 2.26 -5.77 -14.95
N ILE A 413 3.06 -5.26 -13.99
CA ILE A 413 3.62 -3.89 -14.06
C ILE A 413 4.43 -3.70 -15.35
N GLU A 414 5.22 -4.71 -15.72
CA GLU A 414 6.08 -4.67 -16.90
C GLU A 414 5.30 -4.77 -18.22
N GLU A 415 4.17 -5.48 -18.23
CA GLU A 415 3.26 -5.53 -19.38
C GLU A 415 2.57 -4.19 -19.60
N ALA A 416 1.98 -3.61 -18.54
CA ALA A 416 1.35 -2.30 -18.61
C ALA A 416 2.35 -1.21 -19.03
N ALA A 417 3.57 -1.22 -18.49
CA ALA A 417 4.62 -0.27 -18.88
C ALA A 417 4.98 -0.39 -20.38
N ARG A 418 5.04 -1.62 -20.91
CA ARG A 418 5.32 -1.88 -22.33
C ARG A 418 4.17 -1.44 -23.23
N ARG A 419 2.93 -1.75 -22.83
CA ARG A 419 1.73 -1.37 -23.57
C ARG A 419 1.62 0.15 -23.64
N GLU A 420 1.62 0.82 -22.49
CA GLU A 420 1.41 2.26 -22.40
C GLU A 420 2.42 3.05 -23.22
N VAL A 421 3.71 2.77 -23.04
CA VAL A 421 4.76 3.51 -23.76
C VAL A 421 4.69 3.26 -25.27
N LYS A 422 4.30 2.04 -25.69
CA LYS A 422 4.14 1.73 -27.10
C LYS A 422 2.94 2.48 -27.69
N GLU A 423 1.81 2.50 -27.00
CA GLU A 423 0.58 3.17 -27.44
C GLU A 423 0.78 4.68 -27.60
N GLU A 424 1.38 5.34 -26.60
CA GLU A 424 1.54 6.79 -26.60
C GLU A 424 2.69 7.30 -27.49
N SER A 425 3.73 6.50 -27.74
CA SER A 425 4.98 7.00 -28.35
C SER A 425 5.61 6.11 -29.41
N GLY A 426 5.06 4.91 -29.67
CA GLY A 426 5.64 3.93 -30.59
C GLY A 426 6.94 3.28 -30.09
N ILE A 427 7.42 3.63 -28.89
CA ILE A 427 8.64 3.04 -28.31
C ILE A 427 8.32 1.70 -27.65
N ARG A 428 9.03 0.65 -28.06
CA ARG A 428 8.98 -0.66 -27.40
C ARG A 428 9.99 -0.72 -26.27
N LEU A 429 9.62 -1.32 -25.15
CA LEU A 429 10.50 -1.47 -23.99
C LEU A 429 11.04 -2.90 -23.85
N GLY A 430 12.30 -2.98 -23.45
CA GLY A 430 13.00 -4.21 -23.11
C GLY A 430 12.86 -4.50 -21.62
N HIS A 431 13.98 -4.41 -20.89
CA HIS A 431 13.99 -4.59 -19.44
C HIS A 431 13.22 -3.44 -18.75
N VAL A 432 12.35 -3.79 -17.80
CA VAL A 432 11.58 -2.87 -16.96
C VAL A 432 11.92 -3.19 -15.52
N ARG A 433 12.22 -2.16 -14.72
CA ARG A 433 12.54 -2.31 -13.30
C ARG A 433 11.76 -1.32 -12.47
N TYR A 434 11.10 -1.83 -11.44
CA TYR A 434 10.47 -1.02 -10.40
C TYR A 434 11.51 -0.16 -9.65
N HIS A 435 11.16 1.09 -9.41
CA HIS A 435 11.94 2.04 -8.62
C HIS A 435 11.28 2.30 -7.25
N SER A 436 10.08 2.90 -7.26
CA SER A 436 9.35 3.30 -6.05
C SER A 436 7.85 3.45 -6.34
N SER A 437 7.05 3.67 -5.30
CA SER A 437 5.62 3.93 -5.42
C SER A 437 5.20 5.19 -4.70
N GLN A 438 4.17 5.87 -5.22
CA GLN A 438 3.58 7.06 -4.61
C GLN A 438 2.05 6.95 -4.64
N PRO A 439 1.35 6.99 -3.49
CA PRO A 439 -0.09 7.20 -3.46
C PRO A 439 -0.45 8.55 -4.11
N TRP A 440 -1.46 8.57 -4.96
CA TRP A 440 -1.92 9.77 -5.65
C TRP A 440 -3.42 9.96 -5.43
N PRO A 441 -3.82 10.76 -4.42
CA PRO A 441 -5.21 10.87 -3.95
C PRO A 441 -6.09 11.80 -4.83
N PHE A 442 -5.90 11.73 -6.15
CA PHE A 442 -6.60 12.56 -7.14
C PHE A 442 -7.07 11.72 -8.36
N PRO A 443 -8.07 10.83 -8.19
CA PRO A 443 -8.83 10.57 -6.97
C PRO A 443 -8.24 9.51 -6.03
N ASN A 444 -7.71 8.39 -6.54
CA ASN A 444 -7.32 7.23 -5.71
C ASN A 444 -6.37 6.26 -6.43
N SER A 445 -5.27 6.76 -6.99
CA SER A 445 -4.27 5.94 -7.71
C SER A 445 -3.08 5.55 -6.84
N LEU A 446 -2.40 4.45 -7.21
CA LEU A 446 -1.07 4.10 -6.72
C LEU A 446 -0.10 4.16 -7.90
N MET A 447 0.72 5.20 -7.93
CA MET A 447 1.75 5.40 -8.95
C MET A 447 2.91 4.44 -8.68
N MET A 448 3.33 3.70 -9.69
CA MET A 448 4.42 2.72 -9.65
C MET A 448 5.50 3.17 -10.64
N GLY A 449 6.51 3.84 -10.11
CA GLY A 449 7.63 4.37 -10.87
C GLY A 449 8.53 3.26 -11.37
N CYS A 450 8.83 3.26 -12.66
CA CYS A 450 9.70 2.28 -13.30
C CYS A 450 10.77 2.97 -14.14
N HIS A 451 11.94 2.34 -14.23
CA HIS A 451 12.93 2.62 -15.27
C HIS A 451 12.81 1.53 -16.34
N ALA A 452 12.92 1.89 -17.61
CA ALA A 452 12.83 0.93 -18.70
C ALA A 452 13.77 1.25 -19.86
N GLU A 453 14.34 0.21 -20.46
CA GLU A 453 15.22 0.33 -21.62
C GLU A 453 14.40 0.37 -22.93
N ALA A 454 14.70 1.33 -23.80
CA ALA A 454 14.10 1.41 -25.12
C ALA A 454 14.73 0.43 -26.13
N VAL A 455 13.90 -0.32 -26.84
CA VAL A 455 14.31 -1.26 -27.91
C VAL A 455 14.41 -0.57 -29.27
N ASN A 456 13.68 0.52 -29.47
CA ASN A 456 13.78 1.43 -30.61
C ASN A 456 13.77 2.88 -30.11
N GLU A 457 14.21 3.82 -30.95
CA GLU A 457 14.29 5.24 -30.58
C GLU A 457 13.49 6.17 -31.51
N ASN A 458 12.85 5.61 -32.54
CA ASN A 458 11.96 6.35 -33.42
C ASN A 458 10.62 6.56 -32.72
N VAL A 459 10.36 7.81 -32.31
CA VAL A 459 9.12 8.22 -31.65
C VAL A 459 8.04 8.42 -32.71
N ASP A 460 6.86 7.86 -32.48
CA ASP A 460 5.67 8.05 -33.29
C ASP A 460 4.43 8.15 -32.39
N ILE A 461 3.95 9.38 -32.19
CA ILE A 461 2.77 9.70 -31.37
C ILE A 461 1.46 9.65 -32.16
N THR A 462 1.48 9.18 -33.42
CA THR A 462 0.32 9.25 -34.32
C THR A 462 -0.39 7.92 -34.55
N GLN A 463 0.20 6.81 -34.12
CA GLN A 463 -0.23 5.47 -34.55
C GLN A 463 -1.45 4.93 -33.81
N GLU A 464 -1.50 5.03 -32.48
CA GLU A 464 -2.48 4.28 -31.68
C GLU A 464 -3.41 5.22 -30.90
N ASP A 465 -2.81 6.13 -30.14
CA ASP A 465 -3.45 6.92 -29.10
C ASP A 465 -3.02 8.39 -29.30
N LYS A 466 -3.98 9.32 -29.41
CA LYS A 466 -3.70 10.75 -29.65
C LYS A 466 -3.65 11.55 -28.33
N GLU A 467 -3.25 10.94 -27.22
CA GLU A 467 -3.21 11.62 -25.92
C GLU A 467 -2.06 12.62 -25.81
N LEU A 468 -0.92 12.33 -26.44
CA LEU A 468 0.25 13.23 -26.42
C LEU A 468 0.18 14.28 -27.54
N GLU A 469 0.52 15.52 -27.19
CA GLU A 469 0.80 16.57 -28.17
C GLU A 469 2.22 16.44 -28.73
N ASP A 470 3.16 15.98 -27.89
CA ASP A 470 4.57 15.87 -28.23
C ASP A 470 5.29 14.85 -27.33
N ALA A 471 6.26 14.13 -27.89
CA ALA A 471 7.13 13.22 -27.16
C ALA A 471 8.56 13.29 -27.73
N LYS A 472 9.55 13.51 -26.86
CA LYS A 472 10.93 13.83 -27.28
C LYS A 472 11.98 13.21 -26.37
N TRP A 473 13.12 12.90 -26.97
CA TRP A 473 14.33 12.52 -26.24
C TRP A 473 15.04 13.74 -25.67
N PHE A 474 15.33 13.70 -24.37
CA PHE A 474 16.08 14.73 -23.65
C PHE A 474 17.38 14.15 -23.10
N THR A 475 18.48 14.86 -23.33
CA THR A 475 19.80 14.48 -22.83
C THR A 475 19.88 14.58 -21.32
N ARG A 476 20.79 13.80 -20.72
CA ARG A 476 21.12 13.88 -19.29
C ARG A 476 21.40 15.31 -18.82
N ALA A 477 22.14 16.09 -19.60
CA ALA A 477 22.44 17.49 -19.30
C ALA A 477 21.18 18.37 -19.24
N GLN A 478 20.24 18.19 -20.18
CA GLN A 478 18.96 18.92 -20.16
C GLN A 478 18.11 18.54 -18.94
N ILE A 479 18.07 17.26 -18.56
CA ILE A 479 17.35 16.81 -17.36
C ILE A 479 17.99 17.40 -16.09
N LEU A 480 19.32 17.34 -15.95
CA LEU A 480 20.01 17.92 -14.80
C LEU A 480 19.76 19.43 -14.66
N GLU A 481 19.74 20.17 -15.76
CA GLU A 481 19.41 21.59 -15.74
C GLU A 481 17.96 21.85 -15.33
N ALA A 482 17.02 21.10 -15.92
CA ALA A 482 15.60 21.21 -15.57
C ALA A 482 15.30 20.80 -14.12
N LEU A 483 16.04 19.84 -13.55
CA LEU A 483 15.94 19.46 -12.14
C LEU A 483 16.42 20.58 -11.19
N ARG A 484 17.42 21.38 -11.59
CA ARG A 484 17.88 22.55 -10.82
C ARG A 484 16.82 23.65 -10.81
N SER A 485 16.18 23.88 -11.96
CA SER A 485 15.14 24.92 -12.11
C SER A 485 13.78 24.50 -11.52
N ALA A 486 13.51 23.20 -11.34
CA ALA A 486 12.29 22.66 -10.74
C ALA A 486 12.14 22.94 -9.22
N ARG A 487 13.12 23.56 -8.56
CA ARG A 487 13.12 23.83 -7.11
C ARG A 487 12.16 24.95 -6.64
N GLY A 488 11.29 25.46 -7.51
CA GLY A 488 10.42 26.61 -7.22
C GLY A 488 8.98 26.46 -7.71
N SER A 489 8.12 27.41 -7.29
CA SER A 489 6.67 27.55 -7.57
C SER A 489 6.28 27.76 -9.04
N ASN A 490 7.11 27.29 -9.97
CA ASN A 490 6.93 27.43 -11.41
C ASN A 490 6.19 26.24 -12.04
N TRP A 491 5.85 25.21 -11.25
CA TRP A 491 4.95 24.15 -11.69
C TRP A 491 3.60 24.74 -12.08
N GLY A 492 3.10 24.39 -13.27
CA GLY A 492 1.87 24.96 -13.82
C GLY A 492 2.05 26.29 -14.57
N LYS A 493 3.26 26.86 -14.65
CA LYS A 493 3.55 28.06 -15.46
C LYS A 493 4.24 27.66 -16.77
N PRO A 494 3.92 28.32 -17.90
CA PRO A 494 4.59 28.06 -19.17
C PRO A 494 6.05 28.49 -19.12
N SER A 495 6.88 27.83 -19.93
CA SER A 495 8.24 28.26 -20.19
C SER A 495 8.27 29.40 -21.19
N GLU A 496 8.78 30.57 -20.79
CA GLU A 496 8.83 31.77 -21.64
C GLU A 496 9.88 31.67 -22.75
N ASP A 497 10.98 30.97 -22.48
CA ASP A 497 12.11 30.74 -23.41
C ASP A 497 12.04 29.37 -24.10
N GLY A 498 10.99 28.58 -23.85
CA GLY A 498 10.85 27.23 -24.36
C GLY A 498 11.73 26.18 -23.66
N SER A 499 12.40 26.54 -22.56
CA SER A 499 13.19 25.59 -21.77
C SER A 499 12.33 24.46 -21.19
N LEU A 500 12.96 23.29 -21.05
CA LEU A 500 12.35 22.11 -20.45
C LEU A 500 11.98 22.37 -18.98
N ARG A 501 10.73 22.07 -18.63
CA ARG A 501 10.23 22.07 -17.24
C ARG A 501 9.75 20.67 -16.87
N LEU A 502 10.20 20.21 -15.71
CA LEU A 502 9.88 18.90 -15.17
C LEU A 502 8.88 18.99 -14.01
N SER A 503 8.34 17.84 -13.64
CA SER A 503 7.55 17.63 -12.43
C SER A 503 8.24 18.16 -11.17
N PRO A 504 7.47 18.68 -10.20
CA PRO A 504 8.02 19.27 -8.99
C PRO A 504 8.66 18.19 -8.11
N PRO A 505 9.53 18.56 -7.16
CA PRO A 505 10.20 17.61 -6.26
C PRO A 505 9.27 16.74 -5.39
N THR A 506 7.97 17.00 -5.39
CA THR A 506 6.95 16.22 -4.70
C THR A 506 6.38 15.07 -5.53
N ALA A 507 6.61 15.05 -6.84
CA ALA A 507 6.05 14.06 -7.75
C ALA A 507 7.03 12.92 -8.03
N ILE A 508 6.55 11.68 -8.10
CA ILE A 508 7.36 10.49 -8.38
C ILE A 508 8.13 10.61 -9.70
N ALA A 509 7.57 11.26 -10.72
CA ALA A 509 8.25 11.55 -11.99
C ALA A 509 9.57 12.30 -11.79
N HIS A 510 9.61 13.26 -10.85
CA HIS A 510 10.84 13.98 -10.50
C HIS A 510 11.88 13.04 -9.90
N HIS A 511 11.46 12.17 -8.99
CA HIS A 511 12.37 11.23 -8.30
C HIS A 511 12.96 10.20 -9.26
N ILE A 512 12.14 9.58 -10.13
CA ILE A 512 12.66 8.59 -11.09
C ILE A 512 13.57 9.23 -12.14
N LEU A 513 13.30 10.48 -12.56
CA LEU A 513 14.19 11.21 -13.48
C LEU A 513 15.49 11.63 -12.79
N LYS A 514 15.41 12.13 -11.56
CA LYS A 514 16.59 12.49 -10.77
C LYS A 514 17.49 11.29 -10.54
N ALA A 515 16.90 10.17 -10.13
CA ALA A 515 17.57 8.89 -9.97
C ALA A 515 18.39 8.50 -11.21
N TRP A 516 17.76 8.53 -12.38
CA TRP A 516 18.48 8.28 -13.63
C TRP A 516 19.58 9.31 -13.86
N ALA A 517 19.26 10.61 -13.78
CA ALA A 517 20.13 11.70 -14.22
C ALA A 517 21.40 11.88 -13.37
N THR A 518 21.30 11.72 -12.05
CA THR A 518 22.44 11.90 -11.13
C THR A 518 23.29 10.66 -10.94
N GLU A 519 22.82 9.49 -11.40
CA GLU A 519 23.40 8.18 -11.08
C GLU A 519 23.53 7.87 -9.58
N GLU A 520 22.96 8.72 -8.72
CA GLU A 520 22.89 8.49 -7.29
C GLU A 520 21.69 7.58 -7.01
N GLY A 521 21.94 6.31 -6.67
CA GLY A 521 21.01 5.57 -5.83
C GLY A 521 20.76 6.41 -4.58
N GLU A 522 19.51 6.77 -4.28
CA GLU A 522 19.22 7.78 -3.26
C GLU A 522 19.96 7.48 -1.94
N ILE A 523 20.69 8.48 -1.44
CA ILE A 523 21.63 8.38 -0.31
C ILE A 523 20.87 8.07 1.01
N PRO A 524 21.36 7.13 1.86
CA PRO A 524 20.75 6.74 3.13
C PRO A 524 20.54 7.88 4.13
N LEU A 525 19.49 7.78 4.94
CA LEU A 525 19.15 8.68 6.06
C LEU A 525 20.24 8.77 7.14
N SER A 526 21.17 7.80 7.22
CA SER A 526 22.20 7.75 8.27
C SER A 526 23.33 8.77 8.13
N LYS A 527 23.25 9.70 7.17
CA LYS A 527 24.25 10.73 6.89
C LYS A 527 23.70 12.17 6.89
N MET A 528 22.57 12.43 7.54
CA MET A 528 22.07 13.78 7.85
C MET A 528 21.95 14.02 9.34
#